data_AF-A0A1L9V5F5-F1
#
_entry.id   AF-A0A1L9V5F5-F1
#
_cell.length_a   1.000
_cell.length_b   1.000
_cell.length_c   1.000
_cell.angle_alpha   90.00
_cell.angle_beta   90.00
_cell.angle_gamma   90.00
#
_symmetry.space_group_name_H-M   'P 1'
#
loop_
_entity.id
_entity.type
_entity.pdbx_description
1 polymer ?
#
loop_
_entity_poly.entity_id
_entity_poly.type
_entity_poly.pdbx_seq_one_letter_code
_entity_poly.pdbx_strand_id
1 'polypeptide(L)'
;MDLSSLDSVAQAARTVTTESDHLDILMLNAGVMAAPPGLTQDGYELQFGTNYLGHALLAKLLLPLLERTAASSSPQDVRIVAISSHGYVYAPQEGVLFDSLRKPADDLGAFGRYGQSKLAMVLWTRYLARKYPQFTCASIHPGVVRTNLMNNATGSPPIIRLLGKVTSMIFTSVDQGVRNQLWASVSKDVKSGEYYEPVGIGGPVSPLGEDDALAQRIWDWTEKELERYVTGILVDVPASGSLKHRQYAVWSQYAQQFNLKAKYYSWRDTGITALFCISTYLCVFIMMKLRSKKTETARSG
;
A
#
# COMPACT_ATOMS: atom_id res chain seq x y z
N MET A 1 -6.20 -7.31 -8.04
CA MET A 1 -6.80 -6.30 -7.14
C MET A 1 -6.60 -4.94 -7.77
N ASP A 2 -7.68 -4.19 -7.92
CA ASP A 2 -7.67 -2.79 -8.31
C ASP A 2 -8.05 -1.93 -7.09
N LEU A 3 -7.14 -1.05 -6.64
CA LEU A 3 -7.37 -0.20 -5.46
C LEU A 3 -8.33 0.96 -5.71
N SER A 4 -8.66 1.23 -6.98
CA SER A 4 -9.66 2.23 -7.37
C SER A 4 -11.09 1.65 -7.43
N SER A 5 -11.28 0.40 -6.98
CA SER A 5 -12.55 -0.29 -6.85
C SER A 5 -12.63 -0.96 -5.49
N LEU A 6 -13.45 -0.42 -4.58
CA LEU A 6 -13.58 -0.95 -3.22
C LEU A 6 -14.17 -2.37 -3.21
N ASP A 7 -14.99 -2.73 -4.19
CA ASP A 7 -15.45 -4.10 -4.41
C ASP A 7 -14.29 -5.05 -4.81
N SER A 8 -13.37 -4.59 -5.66
CA SER A 8 -12.17 -5.38 -6.01
C SER A 8 -11.25 -5.60 -4.80
N VAL A 9 -11.12 -4.59 -3.94
CA VAL A 9 -10.38 -4.67 -2.67
C VAL A 9 -11.03 -5.67 -1.72
N ALA A 10 -12.35 -5.57 -1.56
CA ALA A 10 -13.16 -6.48 -0.77
C ALA A 10 -12.98 -7.95 -1.19
N GLN A 11 -13.04 -8.22 -2.50
CA GLN A 11 -12.81 -9.56 -3.04
C GLN A 11 -11.39 -10.05 -2.76
N ALA A 12 -10.38 -9.19 -2.92
CA ALA A 12 -9.00 -9.55 -2.63
C ALA A 12 -8.79 -9.90 -1.15
N ALA A 13 -9.37 -9.12 -0.23
CA ALA A 13 -9.32 -9.41 1.20
C ALA A 13 -10.00 -10.76 1.53
N ARG A 14 -11.19 -11.03 0.95
CA ARG A 14 -11.87 -12.32 1.09
C ARG A 14 -11.01 -13.50 0.62
N THR A 15 -10.31 -13.35 -0.51
CA THR A 15 -9.37 -14.37 -0.99
C THR A 15 -8.27 -14.63 0.04
N VAL A 16 -7.63 -13.57 0.55
CA VAL A 16 -6.57 -13.70 1.56
C VAL A 16 -7.08 -14.40 2.82
N THR A 17 -8.23 -14.01 3.35
CA THR A 17 -8.79 -14.61 4.57
C THR A 17 -9.31 -16.04 4.38
N THR A 18 -9.58 -16.45 3.14
CA THR A 18 -9.99 -17.82 2.81
C THR A 18 -8.80 -18.73 2.57
N GLU A 19 -7.72 -18.20 1.99
CA GLU A 19 -6.52 -18.96 1.62
C GLU A 19 -5.44 -18.97 2.71
N SER A 20 -5.50 -18.06 3.69
CA SER A 20 -4.53 -17.94 4.77
C SER A 20 -5.20 -17.72 6.13
N ASP A 21 -4.68 -18.40 7.15
CA ASP A 21 -5.00 -18.21 8.56
C ASP A 21 -3.99 -17.33 9.31
N HIS A 22 -2.92 -16.92 8.61
CA HIS A 22 -1.81 -16.15 9.15
C HIS A 22 -1.42 -14.97 8.22
N LEU A 23 -1.09 -13.81 8.81
CA LEU A 23 -0.54 -12.66 8.08
C LEU A 23 0.43 -11.86 8.98
N ASP A 24 1.74 -12.00 8.75
CA ASP A 24 2.75 -11.23 9.51
C ASP A 24 2.86 -9.79 9.02
N ILE A 25 2.91 -9.55 7.71
CA ILE A 25 3.23 -8.23 7.16
C ILE A 25 2.19 -7.83 6.12
N LEU A 26 1.50 -6.73 6.39
CA LEU A 26 0.64 -6.04 5.42
C LEU A 26 1.37 -4.81 4.85
N MET A 27 1.79 -4.90 3.58
CA MET A 27 2.51 -3.84 2.88
C MET A 27 1.57 -3.04 1.96
N LEU A 28 1.15 -1.85 2.40
CA LEU A 28 0.25 -0.95 1.67
C LEU A 28 1.04 -0.05 0.71
N ASN A 29 1.60 -0.67 -0.34
CA ASN A 29 2.59 -0.04 -1.23
C ASN A 29 2.02 0.67 -2.47
N ALA A 30 1.04 0.06 -3.14
CA ALA A 30 0.62 0.51 -4.46
C ALA A 30 0.06 1.94 -4.44
N GLY A 31 0.22 2.67 -5.54
CA GLY A 31 -0.35 4.00 -5.67
C GLY A 31 -0.11 4.61 -7.04
N VAL A 32 -0.83 5.68 -7.32
CA VAL A 32 -0.73 6.53 -8.50
C VAL A 32 -0.24 7.92 -8.09
N MET A 33 0.43 8.63 -8.99
CA MET A 33 0.98 9.95 -8.71
C MET A 33 0.76 10.87 -9.89
N ALA A 34 0.36 12.10 -9.59
CA ALA A 34 0.11 13.15 -10.56
C ALA A 34 -0.80 12.70 -11.72
N ALA A 35 -1.82 11.91 -11.38
CA ALA A 35 -2.83 11.46 -12.31
C ALA A 35 -3.73 12.64 -12.73
N PRO A 36 -4.32 12.59 -13.95
CA PRO A 36 -5.37 13.52 -14.35
C PRO A 36 -6.50 13.54 -13.30
N PRO A 37 -7.20 14.66 -13.17
CA PRO A 37 -8.40 14.78 -12.33
C PRO A 37 -9.41 13.71 -12.75
N GLY A 38 -10.04 13.07 -11.78
CA GLY A 38 -10.97 11.98 -12.05
C GLY A 38 -11.53 11.37 -10.77
N LEU A 39 -12.48 10.45 -10.95
CA LEU A 39 -13.08 9.70 -9.86
C LEU A 39 -12.77 8.21 -10.00
N THR A 40 -12.64 7.52 -8.87
CA THR A 40 -12.68 6.06 -8.79
C THR A 40 -14.08 5.53 -9.15
N GLN A 41 -14.21 4.20 -9.31
CA GLN A 41 -15.50 3.58 -9.58
C GLN A 41 -16.53 3.85 -8.47
N ASP A 42 -16.04 4.03 -7.23
CA ASP A 42 -16.86 4.32 -6.06
C ASP A 42 -17.14 5.82 -5.85
N GLY A 43 -16.70 6.69 -6.78
CA GLY A 43 -16.96 8.12 -6.77
C GLY A 43 -16.09 8.94 -5.82
N TYR A 44 -14.86 8.49 -5.54
CA TYR A 44 -13.86 9.27 -4.78
C TYR A 44 -12.81 9.88 -5.71
N GLU A 45 -12.18 10.98 -5.33
CA GLU A 45 -11.03 11.54 -6.07
C GLU A 45 -10.00 10.44 -6.36
N LEU A 46 -9.56 10.32 -7.61
CA LEU A 46 -8.80 9.17 -8.10
C LEU A 46 -7.55 8.84 -7.28
N GLN A 47 -6.71 9.82 -6.97
CA GLN A 47 -5.47 9.58 -6.23
C GLN A 47 -5.75 9.26 -4.77
N PHE A 48 -6.67 9.97 -4.13
CA PHE A 48 -7.07 9.72 -2.75
C PHE A 48 -7.75 8.35 -2.58
N GLY A 49 -8.70 8.02 -3.45
CA GLY A 49 -9.39 6.74 -3.46
C GLY A 49 -8.42 5.57 -3.65
N THR A 50 -7.48 5.69 -4.59
CA THR A 50 -6.51 4.62 -4.90
C THR A 50 -5.39 4.52 -3.86
N ASN A 51 -4.78 5.65 -3.47
CA ASN A 51 -3.57 5.66 -2.63
C ASN A 51 -3.87 5.56 -1.14
N TYR A 52 -5.10 5.87 -0.72
CA TYR A 52 -5.49 5.90 0.68
C TYR A 52 -6.71 5.00 0.93
N LEU A 53 -7.87 5.32 0.36
CA LEU A 53 -9.12 4.67 0.78
C LEU A 53 -9.15 3.16 0.46
N GLY A 54 -8.66 2.75 -0.71
CA GLY A 54 -8.53 1.33 -1.05
C GLY A 54 -7.60 0.57 -0.11
N HIS A 55 -6.50 1.19 0.33
CA HIS A 55 -5.59 0.60 1.32
C HIS A 55 -6.21 0.54 2.71
N ALA A 56 -6.93 1.59 3.11
CA ALA A 56 -7.63 1.63 4.38
C ALA A 56 -8.70 0.52 4.46
N LEU A 57 -9.45 0.28 3.37
CA LEU A 57 -10.39 -0.83 3.29
C LEU A 57 -9.68 -2.19 3.35
N LEU A 58 -8.61 -2.37 2.58
CA LEU A 58 -7.84 -3.62 2.58
C LEU A 58 -7.35 -3.95 4.00
N ALA A 59 -6.74 -2.97 4.66
CA ALA A 59 -6.29 -3.13 6.04
C ALA A 59 -7.47 -3.44 6.97
N LYS A 60 -8.56 -2.67 6.90
CA LYS A 60 -9.75 -2.87 7.74
C LYS A 60 -10.31 -4.29 7.65
N LEU A 61 -10.38 -4.86 6.45
CA LEU A 61 -10.88 -6.22 6.23
C LEU A 61 -9.87 -7.30 6.68
N LEU A 62 -8.57 -7.00 6.70
CA LEU A 62 -7.52 -7.92 7.15
C LEU A 62 -7.16 -7.76 8.63
N LEU A 63 -7.66 -6.73 9.33
CA LEU A 63 -7.42 -6.51 10.75
C LEU A 63 -7.72 -7.75 11.61
N PRO A 64 -8.86 -8.46 11.47
CA PRO A 64 -9.12 -9.66 12.28
C PRO A 64 -8.09 -10.77 12.07
N LEU A 65 -7.51 -10.88 10.86
CA LEU A 65 -6.45 -11.85 10.56
C LEU A 65 -5.11 -11.45 11.20
N LEU A 66 -4.76 -10.16 11.13
CA LEU A 66 -3.59 -9.58 11.80
C LEU A 66 -3.68 -9.74 13.32
N GLU A 67 -4.84 -9.50 13.92
CA GLU A 67 -5.07 -9.67 15.37
C GLU A 67 -4.91 -11.12 15.82
N ARG A 68 -5.49 -12.08 15.07
CA ARG A 68 -5.29 -13.51 15.35
C ARG A 68 -3.82 -13.90 15.24
N THR A 69 -3.14 -13.39 14.22
CA THR A 69 -1.72 -13.65 14.02
C THR A 69 -0.90 -13.11 15.20
N ALA A 70 -1.16 -11.86 15.61
CA ALA A 70 -0.48 -11.21 16.71
C ALA A 70 -0.74 -11.91 18.06
N ALA A 71 -1.91 -12.52 18.25
CA ALA A 71 -2.21 -13.30 19.46
C ALA A 71 -1.37 -14.59 19.57
N SER A 72 -0.85 -15.12 18.46
CA SER A 72 0.00 -16.32 18.42
C SER A 72 1.50 -16.05 18.18
N SER A 73 1.88 -14.77 18.01
CA SER A 73 3.24 -14.32 17.66
C SER A 73 3.74 -13.25 18.63
N SER A 74 5.00 -12.83 18.54
CA SER A 74 5.44 -11.66 19.33
C SER A 74 4.84 -10.37 18.71
N PRO A 75 4.46 -9.35 19.51
CA PRO A 75 3.86 -8.12 18.98
C PRO A 75 4.67 -7.38 17.91
N GLN A 76 6.00 -7.54 17.92
CA GLN A 76 6.89 -6.91 16.94
C GLN A 76 7.01 -7.67 15.62
N ASP A 77 6.45 -8.88 15.52
CA ASP A 77 6.54 -9.71 14.32
C ASP A 77 5.42 -9.38 13.33
N VAL A 78 4.25 -8.97 13.84
CA VAL A 78 3.11 -8.56 13.02
C VAL A 78 3.14 -7.06 12.76
N ARG A 79 2.96 -6.66 11.49
CA ARG A 79 3.17 -5.29 11.04
C ARG A 79 2.24 -4.85 9.92
N ILE A 80 1.83 -3.58 9.98
CA ILE A 80 1.28 -2.84 8.85
C ILE A 80 2.30 -1.77 8.45
N VAL A 81 2.78 -1.84 7.20
CA VAL A 81 3.71 -0.85 6.63
C VAL A 81 3.02 -0.09 5.52
N ALA A 82 2.80 1.20 5.74
CA ALA A 82 2.05 2.10 4.87
C ALA A 82 2.97 2.98 4.02
N ILE A 83 2.89 2.90 2.68
CA ILE A 83 3.74 3.72 1.82
C ILE A 83 3.11 5.10 1.64
N SER A 84 3.71 6.07 2.33
CA SER A 84 3.51 7.49 2.11
C SER A 84 4.58 8.03 1.14
N SER A 85 4.86 9.32 1.19
CA SER A 85 5.83 10.02 0.36
C SER A 85 6.11 11.38 0.96
N HIS A 86 7.35 11.88 0.85
CA HIS A 86 7.63 13.29 1.13
C HIS A 86 6.69 14.26 0.37
N GLY A 87 6.09 13.82 -0.75
CA GLY A 87 5.03 14.57 -1.44
C GLY A 87 3.79 14.88 -0.60
N TYR A 88 3.63 14.33 0.60
CA TYR A 88 2.59 14.74 1.55
C TYR A 88 2.67 16.24 1.88
N VAL A 89 3.86 16.86 1.77
CA VAL A 89 4.05 18.31 1.98
C VAL A 89 3.34 19.19 0.95
N TYR A 90 2.87 18.60 -0.16
CA TYR A 90 2.03 19.28 -1.16
C TYR A 90 0.54 19.25 -0.80
N ALA A 91 0.16 18.64 0.32
CA ALA A 91 -1.23 18.73 0.79
C ALA A 91 -1.64 20.20 0.99
N PRO A 92 -2.94 20.52 0.84
CA PRO A 92 -3.50 21.81 1.24
C PRO A 92 -3.05 22.25 2.64
N GLN A 93 -3.04 23.57 2.89
CA GLN A 93 -2.59 24.11 4.18
C GLN A 93 -3.49 23.66 5.34
N GLU A 94 -4.75 23.36 5.05
CA GLU A 94 -5.75 22.81 5.95
C GLU A 94 -5.62 21.28 6.12
N GLY A 95 -4.63 20.65 5.48
CA GLY A 95 -4.41 19.20 5.47
C GLY A 95 -5.26 18.49 4.44
N VAL A 96 -6.30 17.77 4.88
CA VAL A 96 -7.20 17.02 3.99
C VAL A 96 -8.49 17.79 3.80
N LEU A 97 -8.80 18.14 2.54
CA LEU A 97 -10.05 18.83 2.19
C LEU A 97 -11.17 17.83 1.91
N PHE A 98 -11.89 17.44 2.96
CA PHE A 98 -12.94 16.40 2.89
C PHE A 98 -14.01 16.65 1.81
N ASP A 99 -14.39 17.91 1.58
CA ASP A 99 -15.39 18.30 0.57
C ASP A 99 -14.89 18.16 -0.88
N SER A 100 -13.59 17.93 -1.07
CA SER A 100 -12.97 17.65 -2.36
C SER A 100 -12.93 16.15 -2.68
N LEU A 101 -13.04 15.28 -1.67
CA LEU A 101 -12.78 13.84 -1.81
C LEU A 101 -13.82 13.09 -2.65
N ARG A 102 -14.99 13.69 -2.90
CA ARG A 102 -16.06 13.18 -3.78
C ARG A 102 -16.13 13.93 -5.12
N LYS A 103 -15.07 14.66 -5.49
CA LYS A 103 -14.98 15.46 -6.71
C LYS A 103 -13.64 15.17 -7.42
N PRO A 104 -13.51 15.47 -8.71
CA PRO A 104 -12.22 15.36 -9.41
C PRO A 104 -11.11 16.29 -8.86
N ALA A 105 -11.50 17.35 -8.13
CA ALA A 105 -10.61 18.30 -7.44
C ALA A 105 -9.49 18.90 -8.32
N ASP A 106 -9.86 19.34 -9.53
CA ASP A 106 -8.93 19.94 -10.51
C ASP A 106 -8.16 21.14 -9.93
N ASP A 107 -8.84 21.94 -9.14
CA ASP A 107 -8.38 23.14 -8.45
C ASP A 107 -7.19 22.89 -7.50
N LEU A 108 -7.09 21.69 -6.93
CA LEU A 108 -5.93 21.28 -6.12
C LEU A 108 -4.68 20.96 -6.93
N GLY A 109 -4.82 20.79 -8.24
CA GLY A 109 -3.76 20.30 -9.11
C GLY A 109 -3.34 18.86 -8.78
N ALA A 110 -2.55 18.29 -9.69
CA ALA A 110 -2.16 16.87 -9.61
C ALA A 110 -1.34 16.54 -8.35
N PHE A 111 -0.49 17.48 -7.90
CA PHE A 111 0.32 17.30 -6.69
C PHE A 111 -0.43 17.59 -5.39
N GLY A 112 -1.40 18.51 -5.37
CA GLY A 112 -2.24 18.73 -4.19
C GLY A 112 -3.10 17.51 -3.88
N ARG A 113 -3.75 16.94 -4.90
CA ARG A 113 -4.50 15.67 -4.78
C ARG A 113 -3.61 14.50 -4.34
N TYR A 114 -2.40 14.42 -4.87
CA TYR A 114 -1.43 13.41 -4.43
C TYR A 114 -1.01 13.63 -2.96
N GLY A 115 -0.70 14.87 -2.59
CA GLY A 115 -0.25 15.27 -1.26
C GLY A 115 -1.26 14.93 -0.18
N GLN A 116 -2.54 15.28 -0.37
CA GLN A 116 -3.59 14.90 0.59
C GLN A 116 -3.70 13.37 0.77
N SER A 117 -3.53 12.58 -0.29
CA SER A 117 -3.59 11.12 -0.19
C SER A 117 -2.43 10.54 0.63
N LYS A 118 -1.25 11.15 0.54
CA LYS A 118 -0.05 10.72 1.26
C LYS A 118 -0.02 11.25 2.69
N LEU A 119 -0.56 12.44 2.94
CA LEU A 119 -0.80 12.96 4.28
C LEU A 119 -1.82 12.08 5.02
N ALA A 120 -2.91 11.68 4.36
CA ALA A 120 -3.90 10.78 4.94
C ALA A 120 -3.29 9.43 5.34
N MET A 121 -2.37 8.86 4.55
CA MET A 121 -1.64 7.65 4.93
C MET A 121 -0.80 7.83 6.21
N VAL A 122 -0.11 8.97 6.38
CA VAL A 122 0.69 9.25 7.60
C VAL A 122 -0.23 9.33 8.82
N LEU A 123 -1.25 10.17 8.75
CA LEU A 123 -2.17 10.44 9.85
C LEU A 123 -3.00 9.23 10.25
N TRP A 124 -3.50 8.48 9.26
CA TRP A 124 -4.26 7.27 9.51
C TRP A 124 -3.39 6.17 10.12
N THR A 125 -2.14 6.01 9.66
CA THR A 125 -1.22 5.02 10.24
C THR A 125 -0.88 5.35 11.69
N ARG A 126 -0.68 6.64 12.01
CA ARG A 126 -0.52 7.13 13.40
C ARG A 126 -1.70 6.76 14.28
N TYR A 127 -2.92 7.00 13.78
CA TYR A 127 -4.13 6.65 14.52
C TYR A 127 -4.28 5.13 14.69
N LEU A 128 -4.01 4.36 13.63
CA LEU A 128 -4.07 2.90 13.62
C LEU A 128 -3.11 2.30 14.66
N ALA A 129 -1.89 2.83 14.77
CA ALA A 129 -0.90 2.42 15.77
C ALA A 129 -1.40 2.55 17.21
N ARG A 130 -2.16 3.62 17.52
CA ARG A 130 -2.77 3.80 18.84
C ARG A 130 -3.91 2.83 19.10
N LYS A 131 -4.71 2.54 18.07
CA LYS A 131 -5.89 1.68 18.17
C LYS A 131 -5.53 0.20 18.25
N TYR A 132 -4.44 -0.21 17.61
CA TYR A 132 -3.97 -1.60 17.56
C TYR A 132 -2.53 -1.74 18.08
N PRO A 133 -2.30 -1.58 19.39
CA PRO A 133 -0.96 -1.64 19.98
C PRO A 133 -0.33 -3.05 19.97
N GLN A 134 -1.11 -4.09 19.64
CA GLN A 134 -0.66 -5.48 19.57
C GLN A 134 0.21 -5.80 18.34
N PHE A 135 0.27 -4.90 17.35
CA PHE A 135 1.17 -5.01 16.20
C PHE A 135 1.74 -3.65 15.78
N THR A 136 2.87 -3.66 15.06
CA THR A 136 3.56 -2.43 14.66
C THR A 136 2.89 -1.82 13.43
N CYS A 137 2.46 -0.57 13.51
CA CYS A 137 1.97 0.19 12.36
C CYS A 137 2.96 1.33 12.06
N ALA A 138 3.52 1.40 10.86
CA ALA A 138 4.45 2.47 10.51
C ALA A 138 4.22 2.95 9.08
N SER A 139 4.41 4.26 8.86
CA SER A 139 4.35 4.83 7.52
C SER A 139 5.77 5.19 7.04
N ILE A 140 6.03 5.06 5.74
CA ILE A 140 7.37 5.28 5.20
C ILE A 140 7.33 6.04 3.88
N HIS A 141 8.36 6.87 3.65
CA HIS A 141 8.72 7.30 2.30
C HIS A 141 9.67 6.27 1.67
N PRO A 142 9.40 5.77 0.45
CA PRO A 142 10.27 4.81 -0.21
C PRO A 142 11.55 5.45 -0.77
N GLY A 143 11.70 6.77 -0.74
CA GLY A 143 12.79 7.49 -1.40
C GLY A 143 12.40 8.03 -2.78
N VAL A 144 13.34 8.78 -3.38
CA VAL A 144 13.21 9.37 -4.71
C VAL A 144 13.52 8.31 -5.77
N VAL A 145 12.65 7.31 -5.89
CA VAL A 145 12.87 6.13 -6.74
C VAL A 145 12.48 6.42 -8.19
N ARG A 146 13.27 5.96 -9.16
CA ARG A 146 12.86 5.84 -10.58
C ARG A 146 11.75 4.81 -10.73
N THR A 147 10.52 5.20 -10.44
CA THR A 147 9.34 4.38 -10.71
C THR A 147 8.70 4.77 -12.04
N ASN A 148 7.93 3.86 -12.63
CA ASN A 148 7.06 4.21 -13.75
C ASN A 148 5.99 5.27 -13.40
N LEU A 149 5.85 5.66 -12.12
CA LEU A 149 4.91 6.68 -11.66
C LEU A 149 5.19 8.05 -12.29
N MET A 150 6.46 8.42 -12.46
CA MET A 150 6.81 9.69 -13.12
C MET A 150 6.47 9.68 -14.62
N ASN A 151 6.54 8.51 -15.26
CA ASN A 151 6.15 8.34 -16.67
C ASN A 151 4.62 8.41 -16.85
N ASN A 152 3.87 8.04 -15.81
CA ASN A 152 2.40 8.04 -15.78
C ASN A 152 1.79 9.31 -15.15
N ALA A 153 2.61 10.33 -14.83
CA ALA A 153 2.19 11.65 -14.36
C ALA A 153 1.53 12.49 -15.47
N THR A 154 0.50 11.95 -16.12
CA THR A 154 -0.15 12.56 -17.29
C THR A 154 -1.01 13.77 -16.96
N GLY A 155 -1.36 13.97 -15.68
CA GLY A 155 -2.11 15.13 -15.18
C GLY A 155 -1.26 16.38 -14.95
N SER A 156 0.07 16.29 -15.09
CA SER A 156 0.96 17.45 -14.96
C SER A 156 1.04 18.26 -16.26
N PRO A 157 1.21 19.60 -16.20
CA PRO A 157 1.47 20.42 -17.38
C PRO A 157 2.63 19.86 -18.23
N PRO A 158 2.60 19.97 -19.57
CA PRO A 158 3.63 19.40 -20.45
C PRO A 158 5.07 19.84 -20.09
N ILE A 159 5.24 21.08 -19.62
CA ILE A 159 6.53 21.63 -19.17
C ILE A 159 7.08 20.88 -17.94
N ILE A 160 6.21 20.53 -16.99
CA ILE A 160 6.56 19.75 -15.78
C ILE A 160 6.85 18.30 -16.15
N ARG A 161 6.12 17.72 -17.10
CA ARG A 161 6.40 16.37 -17.63
C ARG A 161 7.76 16.30 -18.33
N LEU A 162 8.15 17.37 -19.03
CA LEU A 162 9.45 17.48 -19.70
C LEU A 162 10.59 17.62 -18.66
N LEU A 163 10.42 18.49 -17.67
CA LEU A 163 11.35 18.66 -16.54
C LEU A 163 11.48 17.37 -15.70
N GLY A 164 10.38 16.65 -15.49
CA GLY A 164 10.35 15.35 -14.79
C GLY A 164 11.16 14.26 -15.52
N LYS A 165 11.15 14.26 -16.86
CA LYS A 165 11.98 13.34 -17.67
C LYS A 165 13.47 13.67 -17.58
N VAL A 166 13.83 14.95 -17.54
CA VAL A 166 15.22 15.41 -17.42
C VAL A 166 15.76 15.14 -16.01
N THR A 167 14.98 15.44 -14.98
CA THR A 167 15.33 15.16 -13.58
C THR A 167 15.30 13.67 -13.26
N SER A 168 14.54 12.84 -14.01
CA SER A 168 14.49 11.37 -13.86
C SER A 168 15.88 10.70 -13.83
N MET A 169 16.90 11.36 -14.40
CA MET A 169 18.29 10.90 -14.41
C MET A 169 19.02 11.04 -13.06
N ILE A 170 18.45 11.76 -12.09
CA ILE A 170 19.02 12.05 -10.75
C ILE A 170 18.44 11.11 -9.66
N PHE A 171 17.48 10.25 -10.01
CA PHE A 171 16.71 9.43 -9.06
C PHE A 171 17.45 8.14 -8.66
N THR A 172 17.23 7.69 -7.42
CA THR A 172 17.82 6.48 -6.86
C THR A 172 17.24 5.21 -7.50
N SER A 173 18.04 4.14 -7.53
CA SER A 173 17.66 2.85 -8.13
C SER A 173 16.51 2.19 -7.36
N VAL A 174 15.73 1.33 -8.04
CA VAL A 174 14.69 0.51 -7.41
C VAL A 174 15.23 -0.25 -6.20
N ASP A 175 16.47 -0.75 -6.29
CA ASP A 175 17.16 -1.46 -5.21
C ASP A 175 17.38 -0.60 -3.96
N GLN A 176 17.47 0.73 -4.10
CA GLN A 176 17.52 1.64 -2.95
C GLN A 176 16.12 1.95 -2.42
N GLY A 177 15.13 2.04 -3.31
CA GLY A 177 13.74 2.32 -2.96
C GLY A 177 13.09 1.28 -2.04
N VAL A 178 13.46 0.02 -2.25
CA VAL A 178 12.93 -1.11 -1.48
C VAL A 178 13.52 -1.15 -0.08
N ARG A 179 14.70 -0.55 0.16
CA ARG A 179 15.42 -0.65 1.45
C ARG A 179 14.59 -0.17 2.64
N ASN A 180 13.87 0.94 2.49
CA ASN A 180 13.05 1.45 3.59
C ASN A 180 11.84 0.55 3.86
N GLN A 181 11.29 -0.08 2.81
CA GLN A 181 10.23 -1.09 2.95
C GLN A 181 10.74 -2.33 3.67
N LEU A 182 11.93 -2.82 3.32
CA LEU A 182 12.52 -3.98 4.00
C LEU A 182 12.81 -3.66 5.46
N TRP A 183 13.45 -2.51 5.71
CA TRP A 183 13.75 -2.07 7.07
C TRP A 183 12.47 -1.98 7.92
N ALA A 184 11.42 -1.33 7.42
CA ALA A 184 10.15 -1.22 8.14
C ALA A 184 9.47 -2.60 8.40
N SER A 185 9.69 -3.55 7.48
CA SER A 185 9.10 -4.89 7.55
C SER A 185 9.76 -5.80 8.59
N VAL A 186 11.04 -5.62 8.91
CA VAL A 186 11.79 -6.60 9.73
C VAL A 186 12.63 -6.00 10.86
N SER A 187 12.88 -4.69 10.86
CA SER A 187 13.73 -4.07 11.89
C SER A 187 13.01 -3.98 13.24
N LYS A 188 13.74 -4.28 14.32
CA LYS A 188 13.26 -4.07 15.70
C LYS A 188 13.24 -2.59 16.11
N ASP A 189 13.89 -1.73 15.33
CA ASP A 189 13.99 -0.29 15.61
C ASP A 189 12.77 0.51 15.10
N VAL A 190 11.82 -0.16 14.43
CA VAL A 190 10.58 0.45 13.97
C VAL A 190 9.68 0.73 15.17
N LYS A 191 9.38 2.00 15.40
CA LYS A 191 8.43 2.45 16.40
C LYS A 191 7.06 2.57 15.75
N SER A 192 6.06 1.98 16.40
CA SER A 192 4.67 2.06 15.95
C SER A 192 4.18 3.51 16.02
N GLY A 193 3.46 3.94 14.99
CA GLY A 193 2.94 5.30 14.83
C GLY A 193 3.92 6.27 14.17
N GLU A 194 5.15 5.87 13.87
CA GLU A 194 6.12 6.80 13.28
C GLU A 194 6.05 6.85 11.74
N TYR A 195 6.58 7.95 11.22
CA TYR A 195 6.87 8.13 9.80
C TYR A 195 8.39 8.12 9.57
N TYR A 196 8.83 7.35 8.59
CA TYR A 196 10.26 7.20 8.30
C TYR A 196 10.64 7.67 6.89
N GLU A 197 11.68 8.49 6.84
CA GLU A 197 12.43 8.80 5.62
C GLU A 197 13.48 7.69 5.36
N PRO A 198 13.89 7.47 4.10
CA PRO A 198 14.91 6.48 3.75
C PRO A 198 16.26 6.75 4.42
N VAL A 199 16.90 5.78 5.08
CA VAL A 199 16.38 4.48 5.55
C VAL A 199 16.37 4.52 7.06
N GLY A 200 15.21 4.25 7.68
CA GLY A 200 15.06 4.22 9.13
C GLY A 200 15.31 5.56 9.82
N ILE A 201 15.33 6.67 9.08
CA ILE A 201 15.47 8.00 9.63
C ILE A 201 14.07 8.43 10.06
N GLY A 202 13.87 8.60 11.37
CA GLY A 202 12.64 9.22 11.88
C GLY A 202 12.48 10.58 11.20
N GLY A 203 11.44 10.72 10.38
CA GLY A 203 11.24 11.93 9.61
C GLY A 203 10.66 13.02 10.52
N PRO A 204 11.06 14.29 10.38
CA PRO A 204 10.23 15.36 10.91
C PRO A 204 8.90 15.29 10.16
N VAL A 205 7.84 14.98 10.89
CA VAL A 205 6.50 15.05 10.34
C VAL A 205 6.11 16.52 10.37
N SER A 206 5.63 17.07 9.25
CA SER A 206 5.12 18.45 9.26
C SER A 206 4.07 18.61 10.37
N PRO A 207 3.78 19.83 10.87
CA PRO A 207 2.72 20.04 11.86
C PRO A 207 1.40 19.36 11.49
N LEU A 208 1.03 19.35 10.20
CA LEU A 208 -0.17 18.68 9.70
C LEU A 208 -0.15 17.16 9.82
N GLY A 209 1.02 16.51 9.75
CA GLY A 209 1.12 15.06 9.90
C GLY A 209 1.22 14.62 11.37
N GLU A 210 1.52 15.56 12.28
CA GLU A 210 1.48 15.35 13.73
C GLU A 210 0.14 15.76 14.36
N ASP A 211 -0.77 16.35 13.59
CA ASP A 211 -2.08 16.80 14.03
C ASP A 211 -2.99 15.63 14.40
N ASP A 212 -3.12 15.39 15.70
CA ASP A 212 -3.95 14.31 16.25
C ASP A 212 -5.46 14.53 16.03
N ALA A 213 -5.92 15.78 15.98
CA ALA A 213 -7.32 16.08 15.71
C ALA A 213 -7.66 15.77 14.24
N LEU A 214 -6.75 16.11 13.32
CA LEU A 214 -6.89 15.74 11.91
C LEU A 214 -6.77 14.22 11.72
N ALA A 215 -5.86 13.55 12.43
CA ALA A 215 -5.76 12.09 12.40
C ALA A 215 -7.05 11.40 12.84
N GLN A 216 -7.66 11.88 13.92
CA GLN A 216 -8.96 11.39 14.38
C GLN A 216 -10.07 11.66 13.34
N ARG A 217 -10.12 12.88 12.79
CA ARG A 217 -11.12 13.22 11.76
C ARG A 217 -11.00 12.34 10.52
N ILE A 218 -9.78 12.05 10.08
CA ILE A 218 -9.52 11.11 8.98
C ILE A 218 -9.99 9.71 9.34
N TRP A 219 -9.69 9.23 10.56
CA TRP A 219 -10.16 7.93 11.03
C TRP A 219 -11.70 7.85 10.98
N ASP A 220 -12.40 8.80 11.59
CA ASP A 220 -13.86 8.81 11.69
C ASP A 220 -14.52 8.91 10.30
N TRP A 221 -13.98 9.76 9.42
CA TRP A 221 -14.44 9.84 8.04
C TRP A 221 -14.25 8.52 7.30
N THR A 222 -13.09 7.89 7.42
CA THR A 222 -12.79 6.62 6.76
C THR A 222 -13.68 5.49 7.25
N GLU A 223 -13.91 5.38 8.57
CA GLU A 223 -14.82 4.37 9.12
C GLU A 223 -16.24 4.52 8.56
N LYS A 224 -16.72 5.77 8.48
CA LYS A 224 -18.04 6.10 7.92
C LYS A 224 -18.15 5.73 6.44
N GLU A 225 -17.18 6.14 5.63
CA GLU A 225 -17.21 5.88 4.18
C GLU A 225 -17.07 4.38 3.84
N LEU A 226 -16.43 3.60 4.72
CA LEU A 226 -16.19 2.17 4.53
C LEU A 226 -17.26 1.26 5.17
N GLU A 227 -18.18 1.79 5.97
CA GLU A 227 -19.17 1.02 6.73
C GLU A 227 -19.94 -0.01 5.86
N ARG A 228 -20.38 0.43 4.68
CA ARG A 228 -21.14 -0.41 3.74
C ARG A 228 -20.35 -1.57 3.11
N TYR A 229 -19.02 -1.46 3.06
CA TYR A 229 -18.15 -2.50 2.48
C TYR A 229 -17.73 -3.55 3.50
N VAL A 230 -17.89 -3.24 4.79
CA VAL A 230 -17.51 -4.11 5.90
C VAL A 230 -18.68 -5.00 6.31
N THR A 231 -19.87 -4.40 6.40
CA THR A 231 -21.13 -5.08 6.75
C THR A 231 -21.54 -6.15 5.74
N GLY A 232 -21.25 -5.98 4.46
CA GLY A 232 -21.55 -6.98 3.42
C GLY A 232 -20.58 -8.17 3.38
N ILE A 233 -19.49 -8.17 4.14
CA ILE A 233 -18.41 -9.18 4.05
C ILE A 233 -18.21 -9.95 5.33
N LEU A 234 -18.32 -9.29 6.49
CA LEU A 234 -18.13 -9.95 7.78
C LEU A 234 -19.22 -10.99 8.10
N VAL A 235 -20.35 -10.97 7.40
CA VAL A 235 -21.46 -11.94 7.57
C VAL A 235 -21.15 -13.29 6.91
N ASP A 236 -20.22 -13.34 5.94
CA ASP A 236 -19.95 -14.54 5.12
C ASP A 236 -18.70 -15.32 5.54
N VAL A 237 -17.95 -14.88 6.57
CA VAL A 237 -16.79 -15.65 7.05
C VAL A 237 -17.33 -16.86 7.83
N PRO A 238 -17.21 -18.11 7.31
CA PRO A 238 -17.84 -19.25 7.97
C PRO A 238 -17.18 -19.47 9.33
N ALA A 239 -17.98 -19.40 10.40
CA ALA A 239 -17.56 -19.90 11.69
C ALA A 239 -17.27 -21.40 11.55
N SER A 240 -16.01 -21.78 11.73
CA SER A 240 -15.56 -23.17 11.88
C SER A 240 -16.01 -24.14 10.76
N GLY A 241 -15.33 -24.11 9.61
CA GLY A 241 -15.30 -25.25 8.69
C GLY A 241 -14.14 -26.17 9.04
N SER A 242 -14.41 -27.46 9.29
CA SER A 242 -13.45 -28.50 9.68
C SER A 242 -12.12 -28.43 8.92
N LEU A 243 -11.07 -28.14 9.68
CA LEU A 243 -9.68 -27.97 9.26
C LEU A 243 -9.13 -29.21 8.55
N LYS A 244 -8.60 -29.06 7.34
CA LYS A 244 -7.63 -30.01 6.79
C LYS A 244 -6.23 -29.50 7.10
N HIS A 245 -5.70 -29.89 8.26
CA HIS A 245 -4.26 -29.77 8.51
C HIS A 245 -3.54 -30.66 7.49
N ARG A 246 -2.97 -30.08 6.44
CA ARG A 246 -2.04 -30.80 5.56
C ARG A 246 -0.63 -30.47 6.02
N GLN A 247 0.00 -31.45 6.66
CA GLN A 247 1.42 -31.40 6.96
C GLN A 247 2.17 -31.72 5.65
N TYR A 248 2.88 -30.74 5.09
CA TYR A 248 3.66 -30.95 3.87
C TYR A 248 5.04 -31.49 4.24
N ALA A 249 5.44 -32.61 3.62
CA ALA A 249 6.72 -33.24 3.91
C ALA A 249 7.92 -32.47 3.31
N VAL A 250 7.72 -31.71 2.23
CA VAL A 250 8.78 -30.94 1.55
C VAL A 250 8.23 -29.68 0.88
N TRP A 251 8.96 -28.56 1.01
CA TRP A 251 8.57 -27.20 0.60
C TRP A 251 8.23 -27.02 -0.90
N SER A 252 8.79 -27.85 -1.78
CA SER A 252 8.49 -27.81 -3.22
C SER A 252 7.02 -28.10 -3.53
N GLN A 253 6.34 -28.85 -2.66
CA GLN A 253 4.92 -29.18 -2.80
C GLN A 253 4.02 -27.97 -2.46
N TYR A 254 4.42 -27.13 -1.51
CA TYR A 254 3.70 -25.89 -1.15
C TYR A 254 3.76 -24.85 -2.28
N ALA A 255 4.94 -24.65 -2.88
CA ALA A 255 5.12 -23.69 -3.98
C ALA A 255 4.38 -24.10 -5.28
N GLN A 256 4.19 -25.40 -5.52
CA GLN A 256 3.47 -25.91 -6.70
C GLN A 256 1.96 -25.63 -6.63
N GLN A 257 1.36 -25.59 -5.43
CA GLN A 257 -0.08 -25.33 -5.26
C GLN A 257 -0.46 -23.90 -5.65
N PHE A 258 0.40 -22.92 -5.41
CA PHE A 258 0.13 -21.52 -5.78
C PHE A 258 0.31 -21.23 -7.27
N ASN A 259 0.83 -22.20 -8.04
CA ASN A 259 1.17 -22.04 -9.46
C ASN A 259 1.85 -20.69 -9.73
N LEU A 260 2.82 -20.34 -8.88
CA LEU A 260 3.49 -19.03 -8.86
C LEU A 260 4.02 -18.66 -10.24
N LYS A 261 4.47 -19.66 -11.02
CA LYS A 261 4.91 -19.49 -12.39
C LYS A 261 3.78 -18.99 -13.29
N ALA A 262 2.61 -19.63 -13.30
CA ALA A 262 1.47 -19.17 -14.10
C ALA A 262 0.90 -17.82 -13.61
N LYS A 263 0.78 -17.61 -12.30
CA LYS A 263 0.33 -16.32 -11.73
C LYS A 263 1.29 -15.18 -12.10
N TYR A 264 2.60 -15.42 -12.00
CA TYR A 264 3.65 -14.48 -12.43
C TYR A 264 3.56 -14.12 -13.92
N TYR A 265 3.33 -15.09 -14.80
CA TYR A 265 3.17 -14.82 -16.24
C TYR A 265 1.84 -14.13 -16.57
N SER A 266 0.78 -14.34 -15.78
CA SER A 266 -0.51 -13.66 -15.96
C SER A 266 -0.52 -12.18 -15.54
N TRP A 267 0.36 -11.78 -14.62
CA TRP A 267 0.46 -10.40 -14.11
C TRP A 267 1.37 -9.50 -14.95
N ARG A 268 1.92 -10.04 -16.03
CA ARG A 268 2.91 -9.38 -16.88
C ARG A 268 2.36 -8.16 -17.65
N ASP A 269 1.03 -8.05 -17.75
CA ASP A 269 0.33 -6.95 -18.43
C ASP A 269 -0.39 -5.97 -17.47
N THR A 270 -0.32 -6.19 -16.15
CA THR A 270 -0.96 -5.33 -15.14
C THR A 270 0.10 -4.62 -14.30
N GLY A 271 0.14 -3.29 -14.38
CA GLY A 271 1.22 -2.43 -13.84
C GLY A 271 1.31 -2.26 -12.31
N ILE A 272 1.03 -3.29 -11.50
CA ILE A 272 1.12 -3.20 -10.03
C ILE A 272 1.86 -4.40 -9.46
N THR A 273 2.99 -4.14 -8.79
CA THR A 273 3.74 -5.12 -8.00
C THR A 273 3.09 -5.28 -6.63
N ALA A 274 2.47 -6.42 -6.36
CA ALA A 274 2.10 -6.85 -5.02
C ALA A 274 3.12 -7.88 -4.52
N LEU A 275 3.82 -7.58 -3.42
CA LEU A 275 4.57 -8.58 -2.67
C LEU A 275 3.63 -9.18 -1.62
N PHE A 276 3.35 -10.47 -1.75
CA PHE A 276 2.84 -11.28 -0.65
C PHE A 276 4.02 -12.06 -0.07
N CYS A 277 4.37 -11.80 1.19
CA CYS A 277 5.21 -12.71 1.96
C CYS A 277 4.31 -13.43 2.97
N ILE A 278 4.23 -14.75 2.85
CA ILE A 278 3.53 -15.63 3.78
C ILE A 278 4.59 -16.32 4.67
N SER A 279 4.47 -16.04 5.97
CA SER A 279 4.85 -16.78 7.18
C SER A 279 6.26 -17.32 7.41
N THR A 280 6.71 -16.99 8.62
CA THR A 280 7.53 -17.73 9.60
C THR A 280 8.62 -18.66 9.08
N TYR A 281 9.85 -18.18 9.28
CA TYR A 281 11.15 -18.80 9.06
C TYR A 281 11.62 -18.85 7.60
N LEU A 282 12.58 -17.94 7.35
CA LEU A 282 13.34 -17.69 6.12
C LEU A 282 12.70 -16.67 5.16
N CYS A 283 13.17 -15.42 5.28
CA CYS A 283 12.97 -14.35 4.30
C CYS A 283 13.31 -14.82 2.88
N VAL A 284 12.30 -14.94 2.02
CA VAL A 284 12.52 -15.06 0.58
C VAL A 284 12.11 -13.75 -0.08
N PHE A 285 13.10 -12.88 -0.29
CA PHE A 285 12.98 -11.72 -1.16
C PHE A 285 12.91 -12.17 -2.61
N ILE A 286 11.87 -11.75 -3.34
CA ILE A 286 11.91 -11.71 -4.81
C ILE A 286 11.77 -10.26 -5.25
N MET A 287 12.91 -9.60 -5.46
CA MET A 287 12.99 -8.40 -6.28
C MET A 287 13.00 -8.82 -7.75
N MET A 288 12.04 -8.36 -8.55
CA MET A 288 12.13 -8.48 -10.00
C MET A 288 12.46 -7.15 -10.65
N LYS A 289 13.70 -7.08 -11.12
CA LYS A 289 14.22 -6.06 -12.04
C LYS A 289 13.58 -6.26 -13.43
N LEU A 290 12.93 -5.23 -13.96
CA LEU A 290 12.51 -5.18 -15.35
C LEU A 290 13.76 -5.16 -16.24
N ARG A 291 14.01 -6.25 -16.99
CA ARG A 291 14.90 -6.22 -18.15
C ARG A 291 14.06 -5.79 -19.35
N SER A 292 14.28 -4.58 -19.85
CA SER A 292 13.70 -4.17 -21.13
C SER A 292 14.32 -5.02 -22.23
N LYS A 293 13.52 -5.76 -23.02
CA LYS A 293 13.96 -6.25 -24.33
C LYS A 293 13.53 -5.23 -25.38
N LYS A 294 14.41 -4.26 -25.62
CA LYS A 294 14.60 -3.68 -26.95
C LYS A 294 15.96 -4.17 -27.45
N THR A 295 16.07 -5.48 -27.68
CA THR A 295 17.04 -6.17 -28.58
C THR A 295 16.92 -7.68 -28.35
N GLU A 296 16.12 -8.34 -29.19
CA GLU A 296 16.40 -9.70 -29.66
C GLU A 296 15.58 -9.98 -30.94
N THR A 297 15.72 -9.10 -31.93
CA THR A 297 15.65 -9.54 -33.34
C THR A 297 17.01 -10.13 -33.69
N ALA A 298 17.17 -11.43 -33.47
CA ALA A 298 18.07 -12.33 -34.21
C ALA A 298 18.20 -13.67 -33.45
N ARG A 299 17.97 -14.77 -34.19
CA ARG A 299 17.95 -16.20 -33.81
C ARG A 299 16.60 -16.66 -33.25
N SER A 300 15.86 -17.59 -33.86
CA SER A 300 16.06 -18.44 -35.04
C SER A 300 14.81 -19.32 -35.14
N GLY A 301 14.16 -19.34 -36.31
CA GLY A 301 12.97 -20.16 -36.59
C GLY A 301 11.89 -19.34 -37.26
#